data_AF-A0A4V2URV3-F1
#
_entry.id   AF-A0A4V2URV3-F1
#
_cell.length_a   1.000
_cell.length_b   1.000
_cell.length_c   1.000
_cell.angle_alpha   90.00
_cell.angle_beta   90.00
_cell.angle_gamma   90.00
#
_symmetry.space_group_name_H-M   'P 1'
#
loop_
_entity.id
_entity.type
_entity.pdbx_description
1 polymer ?
#
loop_
_entity_poly.entity_id
_entity_poly.type
_entity_poly.pdbx_seq_one_letter_code
_entity_poly.pdbx_strand_id
1 'polypeptide(L)'
;MSITINEEQCIGCGRCSEVCPGTLIEMTAQHKAAILYPRDCWGCASCLKECPVGAVRFFLGPDIGGRGAVMYTKRNGSITQWIITKPDGTQTVLETDSRAANKY
;
A
#
# COMPACT_ATOMS: atom_id res chain seq x y z
N MET A 1 3.29 -5.71 -11.50
CA MET A 1 2.81 -5.29 -10.16
C MET A 1 3.09 -3.81 -9.99
N SER A 2 2.13 -3.01 -9.56
CA SER A 2 2.38 -1.58 -9.31
C SER A 2 1.51 -1.06 -8.17
N ILE A 3 1.99 0.01 -7.54
CA ILE A 3 1.18 0.84 -6.66
C ILE A 3 0.71 2.10 -7.38
N THR A 4 -0.30 2.76 -6.83
CA THR A 4 -0.63 4.16 -7.08
C THR A 4 -0.75 4.89 -5.74
N ILE A 5 -0.60 6.21 -5.73
CA ILE A 5 -0.68 7.02 -4.51
C ILE A 5 -1.86 7.97 -4.68
N ASN A 6 -2.82 7.93 -3.75
CA ASN A 6 -3.90 8.89 -3.69
C ASN A 6 -3.38 10.20 -3.11
N GLU A 7 -3.26 11.23 -3.96
CA GLU A 7 -2.71 12.54 -3.57
C GLU A 7 -3.58 13.30 -2.57
N GLU A 8 -4.91 13.15 -2.63
CA GLU A 8 -5.85 13.80 -1.70
C GLU A 8 -5.67 13.25 -0.28
N GLN A 9 -5.44 11.95 -0.15
CA GLN A 9 -5.22 11.29 1.14
C GLN A 9 -3.76 11.40 1.62
N CYS A 10 -2.80 11.59 0.71
CA CYS A 10 -1.39 11.68 1.07
C CYS A 10 -1.10 12.92 1.92
N ILE A 11 -0.53 12.74 3.11
CA ILE A 11 -0.17 13.84 4.03
C ILE A 11 1.30 14.27 3.91
N GLY A 12 2.04 13.79 2.91
CA GLY A 12 3.40 14.23 2.66
C GLY A 12 4.48 13.73 3.64
N CYS A 13 4.19 12.71 4.44
CA CYS A 13 5.08 12.29 5.54
C CYS A 13 6.39 11.58 5.13
N GLY A 14 6.62 11.30 3.84
CA GLY A 14 7.90 10.70 3.36
C GLY A 14 8.12 9.21 3.64
N ARG A 15 7.47 8.62 4.65
CA ARG A 15 7.73 7.22 5.09
C ARG A 15 7.73 6.17 3.98
N CYS A 16 6.83 6.30 3.00
CA CYS A 16 6.76 5.37 1.88
C CYS A 16 7.99 5.42 0.97
N SER A 17 8.63 6.59 0.85
CA SER A 17 9.89 6.78 0.14
C SER A 17 11.04 6.11 0.90
N GLU A 18 11.13 6.37 2.21
CA GLU A 18 12.19 5.84 3.08
C GLU A 18 12.24 4.30 3.11
N VAL A 19 11.08 3.63 3.10
CA VAL A 19 11.01 2.16 3.19
C VAL A 19 10.97 1.46 1.83
N CYS A 20 11.02 2.20 0.72
CA CYS A 20 11.00 1.61 -0.61
C CYS A 20 12.38 1.01 -0.92
N PRO A 21 12.56 -0.33 -0.95
CA PRO A 21 13.87 -0.92 -1.19
C PRO A 21 14.40 -0.68 -2.61
N GLY A 22 13.51 -0.37 -3.56
CA GLY A 22 13.88 -0.03 -4.93
C GLY A 22 14.09 1.47 -5.17
N THR A 23 13.93 2.32 -4.15
CA THR A 23 14.05 3.79 -4.27
C THR A 23 13.16 4.36 -5.39
N LEU A 24 11.95 3.82 -5.53
CA LEU A 24 11.04 4.13 -6.65
C LEU A 24 10.04 5.25 -6.33
N ILE A 25 10.04 5.75 -5.09
CA ILE A 25 9.06 6.72 -4.60
C ILE A 25 9.81 7.97 -4.16
N GLU A 26 9.40 9.13 -4.67
CA GLU A 26 9.94 10.44 -4.31
C GLU A 26 8.86 11.39 -3.80
N MET A 27 9.30 12.45 -3.11
CA MET A 27 8.44 13.54 -2.68
C MET A 27 8.45 14.66 -3.71
N THR A 28 7.27 15.03 -4.21
CA THR A 28 7.08 16.12 -5.16
C THR A 28 7.23 17.49 -4.50
N ALA A 29 7.33 18.55 -5.30
CA ALA A 29 7.35 19.93 -4.81
C ALA A 29 6.12 20.30 -3.95
N GLN A 30 4.97 19.67 -4.23
CA GLN A 30 3.72 19.83 -3.49
C GLN A 30 3.68 19.01 -2.19
N HIS A 31 4.82 18.43 -1.77
CA HIS A 31 4.93 17.57 -0.61
C HIS A 31 3.98 16.37 -0.68
N LYS A 32 3.85 15.77 -1.87
CA LYS A 32 3.10 14.53 -2.09
C LYS A 32 4.05 13.43 -2.53
N ALA A 33 3.77 12.19 -2.15
CA ALA A 33 4.57 11.07 -2.62
C ALA A 33 4.12 10.66 -4.03
N ALA A 34 5.07 10.36 -4.91
CA ALA A 34 4.82 9.86 -6.27
C ALA A 34 5.75 8.68 -6.58
N ILE A 35 5.24 7.69 -7.32
CA ILE A 35 6.06 6.58 -7.83
C ILE A 35 6.64 6.97 -9.19
N LEU A 36 7.96 6.91 -9.35
CA LEU A 36 8.67 7.30 -10.56
C LEU A 36 8.64 6.21 -11.63
N TYR A 37 8.96 4.97 -11.23
CA TYR A 37 9.09 3.83 -12.13
C TYR A 37 8.15 2.70 -11.68
N PRO A 38 6.83 2.82 -11.96
CA PRO A 38 5.83 1.86 -11.50
C PRO A 38 6.07 0.44 -12.02
N ARG A 39 6.74 0.29 -13.17
CA ARG A 39 7.08 -1.03 -13.73
C ARG A 39 8.15 -1.77 -12.95
N ASP A 40 9.00 -1.06 -12.22
CA ASP A 40 10.10 -1.64 -11.46
C ASP A 40 9.67 -1.99 -10.03
N CYS A 41 8.41 -1.73 -9.68
CA CYS A 41 7.86 -2.03 -8.36
C CYS A 41 7.82 -3.55 -8.12
N TRP A 42 8.54 -4.01 -7.09
CA TRP A 42 8.59 -5.42 -6.70
C TRP A 42 7.32 -5.92 -6.00
N GLY A 43 6.43 -5.00 -5.62
CA GLY A 43 5.22 -5.34 -4.89
C GLY A 43 5.44 -5.94 -3.49
N CYS A 44 6.52 -5.53 -2.81
CA CYS A 44 6.84 -5.95 -1.45
C CYS A 44 5.88 -5.43 -0.36
N ALA A 45 5.01 -4.48 -0.70
CA ALA A 45 4.02 -3.84 0.18
C ALA A 45 4.58 -3.07 1.40
N SER A 46 5.89 -2.80 1.48
CA SER A 46 6.47 -1.99 2.58
C SER A 46 5.84 -0.61 2.67
N CYS A 47 5.72 0.10 1.55
CA CYS A 47 5.10 1.43 1.49
C CYS A 47 3.61 1.43 1.88
N LEU A 48 2.90 0.31 1.68
CA LEU A 48 1.51 0.17 2.10
C LEU A 48 1.39 0.12 3.61
N LYS A 49 2.24 -0.67 4.27
CA LYS A 49 2.23 -0.85 5.73
C LYS A 49 2.64 0.40 6.48
N GLU A 50 3.58 1.17 5.91
CA GLU A 50 4.12 2.37 6.53
C GLU A 50 3.30 3.63 6.27
N CYS A 51 2.31 3.58 5.37
CA CYS A 51 1.45 4.72 5.11
C CYS A 51 0.40 4.88 6.22
N PRO A 52 0.50 5.90 7.10
CA PRO A 52 -0.37 6.02 8.27
C PRO A 52 -1.83 6.36 7.91
N VAL A 53 -2.02 6.96 6.74
CA VAL A 53 -3.32 7.42 6.22
C VAL A 53 -3.86 6.52 5.12
N GLY A 54 -3.16 5.40 4.84
CA GLY A 54 -3.55 4.46 3.80
C GLY A 54 -3.75 5.15 2.45
N ALA A 55 -2.83 5.97 1.99
CA ALA A 55 -2.88 6.65 0.68
C ALA A 55 -2.29 5.80 -0.46
N VAL A 56 -1.44 4.81 -0.14
CA VAL A 56 -0.85 3.91 -1.14
C VAL A 56 -1.83 2.79 -1.49
N ARG A 57 -2.12 2.60 -2.77
CA ARG A 57 -2.98 1.54 -3.32
C ARG A 57 -2.12 0.54 -4.07
N PHE A 58 -2.29 -0.74 -3.83
CA PHE A 58 -1.63 -1.82 -4.55
C PHE A 58 -2.60 -2.48 -5.50
N PHE A 59 -2.27 -2.53 -6.79
CA PHE A 59 -3.12 -3.16 -7.79
C PHE A 59 -2.93 -4.68 -7.79
N LEU A 60 -4.02 -5.41 -7.57
CA LEU A 60 -4.06 -6.87 -7.62
C LEU A 60 -4.51 -7.31 -9.02
N GLY A 61 -3.52 -7.57 -9.87
CA GLY A 61 -3.74 -8.01 -11.24
C GLY A 61 -4.30 -9.44 -11.35
N PRO A 62 -4.72 -9.84 -12.57
CA PRO A 62 -5.21 -11.19 -12.84
C PRO A 62 -4.13 -12.27 -12.61
N ASP A 63 -2.85 -11.92 -12.74
CA ASP A 63 -1.69 -12.77 -12.51
C ASP A 63 -1.60 -13.34 -11.09
N ILE A 64 -2.18 -12.66 -10.10
CA ILE A 64 -2.30 -13.14 -8.71
C ILE A 64 -3.76 -13.38 -8.28
N GLY A 65 -4.67 -13.53 -9.25
CA GLY A 65 -6.08 -13.79 -8.97
C GLY A 65 -6.88 -12.60 -8.45
N GLY A 66 -6.31 -11.39 -8.47
CA GLY A 66 -6.92 -10.18 -7.92
C GLY A 66 -8.09 -9.61 -8.73
N ARG A 67 -8.19 -9.97 -10.03
CA ARG A 67 -9.27 -9.53 -10.93
C ARG A 67 -9.49 -8.01 -10.95
N GLY A 68 -8.42 -7.23 -10.84
CA GLY A 68 -8.47 -5.77 -10.86
C GLY A 68 -8.84 -5.13 -9.52
N ALA A 69 -8.82 -5.90 -8.43
CA ALA A 69 -8.99 -5.36 -7.09
C ALA A 69 -7.81 -4.46 -6.71
N VAL A 70 -8.04 -3.54 -5.76
CA VAL A 70 -7.01 -2.71 -5.15
C VAL A 70 -6.93 -2.99 -3.67
N MET A 71 -5.72 -2.98 -3.12
CA MET A 71 -5.46 -3.24 -1.71
C MET A 71 -4.76 -2.06 -1.05
N TYR A 72 -5.09 -1.78 0.20
CA TYR A 72 -4.37 -0.85 1.05
C TYR A 72 -4.46 -1.31 2.51
N THR A 73 -3.73 -0.64 3.40
CA THR A 73 -3.75 -0.99 4.83
C THR A 73 -4.25 0.14 5.70
N LYS A 74 -4.81 -0.23 6.85
CA LYS A 74 -5.02 0.64 8.01
C LYS A 74 -4.43 -0.06 9.22
N ARG A 75 -3.68 0.67 10.04
CA ARG A 75 -3.05 0.13 11.26
C ARG A 75 -3.73 0.72 12.50
N ASN A 76 -4.13 -0.15 13.42
CA ASN A 76 -4.64 0.22 14.73
C ASN A 76 -3.86 -0.55 15.80
N GLY A 77 -2.88 0.13 16.42
CA GLY A 77 -1.94 -0.50 17.35
C GLY A 77 -1.14 -1.62 16.68
N SER A 78 -1.34 -2.85 17.15
CA SER A 78 -0.69 -4.05 16.61
C SER A 78 -1.47 -4.72 15.47
N ILE A 79 -2.72 -4.33 15.24
CA ILE A 79 -3.56 -4.89 14.19
C ILE A 79 -3.33 -4.10 12.90
N THR A 80 -3.03 -4.83 11.82
CA THR A 80 -3.05 -4.32 10.46
C THR A 80 -4.26 -4.89 9.74
N GLN A 81 -5.16 -4.02 9.32
CA GLN A 81 -6.28 -4.35 8.45
C GLN A 81 -5.84 -4.18 7.00
N TRP A 82 -5.93 -5.26 6.22
CA TRP A 82 -5.69 -5.31 4.80
C TRP A 82 -7.03 -5.24 4.08
N ILE A 83 -7.30 -4.10 3.45
CA ILE A 83 -8.59 -3.80 2.85
C ILE A 83 -8.44 -3.97 1.34
N ILE A 84 -9.16 -4.95 0.80
CA ILE A 84 -9.20 -5.29 -0.61
C ILE A 84 -10.54 -4.82 -1.17
N THR A 85 -10.51 -3.89 -2.12
CA THR A 85 -11.69 -3.38 -2.81
C THR A 85 -11.74 -3.96 -4.23
N LYS A 86 -12.80 -4.71 -4.54
CA LYS A 86 -13.05 -5.25 -5.88
C LYS A 86 -13.55 -4.15 -6.84
N PRO A 87 -13.51 -4.38 -8.16
CA PRO A 87 -14.05 -3.43 -9.14
C PRO A 87 -15.54 -3.11 -8.96
N ASP A 88 -16.32 -4.03 -8.40
CA ASP A 88 -17.73 -3.83 -8.06
C ASP A 88 -17.96 -3.00 -6.79
N GLY A 89 -16.90 -2.53 -6.15
CA GLY A 89 -16.93 -1.74 -4.91
C GLY A 89 -16.99 -2.58 -3.63
N THR A 90 -17.20 -3.90 -3.73
CA THR A 90 -17.25 -4.79 -2.57
C THR A 90 -15.89 -4.85 -1.89
N GLN A 91 -15.89 -4.77 -0.55
CA GLN A 91 -14.67 -4.82 0.25
C GLN A 91 -14.53 -6.15 0.98
N THR A 92 -13.31 -6.62 1.10
CA THR A 92 -12.92 -7.73 1.96
C THR A 92 -11.78 -7.26 2.86
N VAL A 93 -11.91 -7.50 4.16
CA VAL A 93 -10.93 -7.05 5.16
C VAL A 93 -10.28 -8.28 5.78
N LEU A 94 -8.95 -8.34 5.75
CA LEU A 94 -8.16 -9.34 6.44
C LEU A 94 -7.39 -8.66 7.58
N GLU A 95 -7.33 -9.29 8.75
CA GLU A 95 -6.62 -8.74 9.89
C GLU A 95 -5.38 -9.56 10.23
N THR A 96 -4.28 -8.89 10.52
CA THR A 96 -3.05 -9.51 11.01
C THR A 96 -2.60 -8.81 12.28
N ASP A 97 -2.34 -9.55 13.36
CA ASP A 97 -1.76 -9.01 14.60
C ASP A 97 -0.24 -9.23 14.59
N SER A 98 0.53 -8.15 14.65
CA SER A 98 2.00 -8.23 14.71
C SER A 98 2.49 -8.95 15.97
N ARG A 99 1.72 -8.98 17.06
CA ARG A 99 2.04 -9.74 18.29
C ARG A 99 1.80 -11.24 18.15
N ALA A 100 1.12 -11.67 17.09
CA ALA A 100 0.90 -13.06 16.74
C ALA A 100 1.75 -13.51 15.55
N ALA A 101 2.67 -12.67 15.08
CA ALA A 101 3.59 -13.04 14.01
C ALA A 101 4.40 -14.28 14.40
N ASN A 102 4.50 -15.25 13.49
CA ASN A 102 5.24 -16.50 13.65
C ASN A 102 4.78 -17.38 14.83
N LYS A 103 3.52 -17.25 15.26
CA LYS A 103 2.90 -18.25 16.15
C LYS A 103 2.43 -19.43 15.30
N TYR A 104 3.29 -20.43 15.18
CA TYR A 104 2.98 -21.76 14.66
C TYR A 104 2.96 -22.78 15.79
#